data_AF-A0A453PVG8-F1
#
_entry.id   AF-A0A453PVG8-F1
#
_cell.length_a   1.000
_cell.length_b   1.000
_cell.length_c   1.000
_cell.angle_alpha   90.00
_cell.angle_beta   90.00
_cell.angle_gamma   90.00
#
_symmetry.space_group_name_H-M   'P 1'
#
loop_
_entity.id
_entity.type
_entity.pdbx_description
1 polymer ?
#
loop_
_entity_poly.entity_id
_entity_poly.type
_entity_poly.pdbx_seq_one_letter_code
_entity_poly.pdbx_strand_id
1 'polypeptide(L)'
;GLLPKSLSKSMYVSFLAGCFRSIRFGLEEAHGKGQALQFNWLYDKGAFILHSDGKFSIDFTKVEEAVESLGREIMTIQAKGDKPAAQSLLQSRATLTQPLRVALEKIEHMQVPVDIAPIFGTASKLLANN
;
A
#
# COMPACT_ATOMS: atom_id res chain seq x y z
N GLY A 1 -18.79 -4.78 -18.67
CA GLY A 1 -17.97 -5.70 -17.85
C GLY A 1 -18.67 -5.92 -16.52
N LEU A 2 -18.15 -6.83 -15.69
CA LEU A 2 -18.74 -7.19 -14.40
C LEU A 2 -18.73 -6.04 -13.38
N LEU A 3 -17.68 -5.20 -13.41
CA LEU A 3 -17.56 -4.01 -12.55
C LEU A 3 -17.92 -2.71 -13.28
N PRO A 4 -18.45 -1.70 -12.57
CA PRO A 4 -18.73 -0.38 -13.13
C PRO A 4 -17.46 0.30 -13.68
N LYS A 5 -17.59 0.93 -14.85
CA LYS A 5 -16.48 1.69 -15.46
C LYS A 5 -15.98 2.85 -14.59
N SER A 6 -16.85 3.39 -13.73
CA SER A 6 -16.48 4.46 -12.80
C SER A 6 -15.38 4.07 -11.83
N LEU A 7 -15.17 2.76 -11.58
CA LEU A 7 -14.10 2.28 -10.70
C LEU A 7 -12.71 2.34 -11.32
N SER A 8 -12.59 2.46 -12.65
CA SER A 8 -11.29 2.35 -13.34
C SER A 8 -10.23 3.28 -12.77
N LYS A 9 -10.58 4.54 -12.51
CA LYS A 9 -9.66 5.53 -11.93
C LYS A 9 -9.71 5.55 -10.41
N SER A 10 -10.91 5.49 -9.83
CA SER A 10 -11.07 5.65 -8.38
C SER A 10 -10.41 4.51 -7.60
N MET A 11 -10.33 3.30 -8.17
CA MET A 11 -9.66 2.17 -7.52
C MET A 11 -8.17 2.46 -7.28
N TYR A 12 -7.48 3.00 -8.28
CA TYR A 12 -6.05 3.29 -8.16
C TYR A 12 -5.81 4.45 -7.20
N VAL A 13 -6.63 5.50 -7.28
CA VAL A 13 -6.54 6.65 -6.37
C VAL A 13 -6.74 6.22 -4.92
N SER A 14 -7.76 5.39 -4.68
CA SER A 14 -8.05 4.84 -3.34
C SER A 14 -6.94 3.91 -2.87
N PHE A 15 -6.38 3.10 -3.77
CA PHE A 15 -5.27 2.20 -3.47
C PHE A 15 -4.01 2.99 -3.06
N LEU A 16 -3.63 4.03 -3.79
CA LEU A 16 -2.50 4.90 -3.46
C LEU A 16 -2.66 5.52 -2.06
N ALA A 17 -3.85 6.06 -1.75
CA ALA A 17 -4.13 6.56 -0.41
C ALA A 17 -4.04 5.44 0.65
N GLY A 18 -4.54 4.26 0.31
CA GLY A 18 -4.47 3.05 1.15
C GLY A 18 -3.05 2.56 1.42
N CYS A 19 -2.09 2.75 0.50
CA CYS A 19 -0.69 2.42 0.72
C CYS A 19 -0.14 3.12 1.96
N PHE A 20 -0.37 4.43 2.09
CA PHE A 20 0.13 5.21 3.23
C PHE A 20 -0.48 4.75 4.54
N ARG A 21 -1.77 4.39 4.55
CA ARG A 21 -2.43 3.82 5.73
C ARG A 21 -1.76 2.51 6.16
N SER A 22 -1.61 1.56 5.25
CA SER A 22 -1.07 0.24 5.57
C SER A 22 0.42 0.27 5.97
N ILE A 23 1.22 1.14 5.36
CA ILE A 23 2.66 1.26 5.69
C ILE A 23 2.85 1.77 7.13
N ARG A 24 1.90 2.54 7.67
CA ARG A 24 1.93 3.03 9.06
C ARG A 24 1.73 1.94 10.11
N PHE A 25 1.34 0.72 9.72
CA PHE A 25 1.40 -0.45 10.61
C PHE A 25 2.85 -0.94 10.85
N GLY A 26 3.80 -0.46 10.06
CA GLY A 26 5.22 -0.78 10.17
C GLY A 26 5.67 -1.83 9.17
N LEU A 27 6.98 -1.83 8.86
CA LEU A 27 7.58 -2.75 7.90
C LEU A 27 7.93 -4.12 8.48
N GLU A 28 7.76 -4.31 9.79
CA GLU A 28 7.88 -5.62 10.43
C GLU A 28 6.64 -6.50 10.22
N GLU A 29 5.50 -5.88 9.89
CA GLU A 29 4.25 -6.56 9.56
C GLU A 29 4.19 -6.85 8.04
N ALA A 30 3.62 -8.00 7.67
CA ALA A 30 3.63 -8.50 6.31
C ALA A 30 2.91 -7.57 5.31
N HIS A 31 1.75 -7.01 5.68
CA HIS A 31 1.00 -6.10 4.82
C HIS A 31 1.71 -4.75 4.68
N GLY A 32 2.25 -4.18 5.77
CA GLY A 32 3.04 -2.95 5.70
C GLY A 32 4.27 -3.09 4.80
N LYS A 33 5.01 -4.20 4.93
CA LYS A 33 6.15 -4.55 4.08
C LYS A 33 5.74 -4.73 2.61
N GLY A 34 4.67 -5.48 2.35
CA GLY A 34 4.14 -5.68 1.00
C GLY A 34 3.63 -4.39 0.34
N GLN A 35 3.09 -3.46 1.13
CA GLN A 35 2.62 -2.17 0.62
C GLN A 35 3.75 -1.21 0.29
N ALA A 36 4.84 -1.19 1.07
CA ALA A 36 6.05 -0.45 0.71
C ALA A 36 6.63 -0.93 -0.63
N LEU A 37 6.67 -2.25 -0.83
CA LEU A 37 7.10 -2.85 -2.10
C LEU A 37 6.21 -2.44 -3.28
N GLN A 38 4.89 -2.53 -3.14
CA GLN A 38 3.95 -2.13 -4.19
C GLN A 38 4.11 -0.64 -4.52
N PHE A 39 4.14 0.21 -3.50
CA PHE A 39 4.32 1.65 -3.69
C PHE A 39 5.62 1.96 -4.44
N ASN A 40 6.76 1.41 -3.97
CA ASN A 40 8.07 1.69 -4.57
C ASN A 40 8.16 1.17 -6.00
N TRP A 41 7.58 0.00 -6.31
CA TRP A 41 7.52 -0.50 -7.69
C TRP A 41 6.72 0.43 -8.60
N LEU A 42 5.52 0.84 -8.18
CA LEU A 42 4.68 1.73 -8.98
C LEU A 42 5.31 3.13 -9.12
N TYR A 43 6.01 3.60 -8.10
CA TYR A 43 6.77 4.85 -8.17
C TYR A 43 7.95 4.75 -9.15
N ASP A 44 8.75 3.69 -9.09
CA ASP A 44 9.88 3.46 -10.00
C ASP A 44 9.42 3.36 -11.47
N LYS A 45 8.23 2.82 -11.71
CA LYS A 45 7.60 2.75 -13.05
C LYS A 45 6.97 4.07 -13.49
N GLY A 46 7.00 5.11 -12.65
CA GLY A 46 6.38 6.40 -12.92
C GLY A 46 4.85 6.38 -12.89
N ALA A 47 4.23 5.32 -12.36
CA ALA A 47 2.79 5.23 -12.18
C ALA A 47 2.33 6.08 -10.98
N PHE A 48 3.14 6.16 -9.93
CA PHE A 48 2.94 7.10 -8.83
C PHE A 48 3.88 8.30 -8.99
N ILE A 49 3.34 9.50 -8.80
CA ILE A 49 4.07 10.76 -8.95
C ILE A 49 4.02 11.51 -7.64
N LEU A 50 5.17 11.93 -7.13
CA LEU A 50 5.31 12.89 -6.05
C LEU A 50 5.44 14.30 -6.64
N HIS A 51 4.57 15.22 -6.21
CA HIS A 51 4.61 16.62 -6.61
C HIS A 51 5.44 17.47 -5.65
N SER A 52 5.83 18.68 -6.09
CA SER A 52 6.60 19.63 -5.27
C SER A 52 5.86 20.09 -4.01
N ASP A 53 4.52 20.10 -4.02
CA ASP A 53 3.71 20.37 -2.84
C ASP A 53 3.63 19.17 -1.88
N GLY A 54 4.30 18.07 -2.22
CA GLY A 54 4.36 16.82 -1.47
C GLY A 54 3.05 16.03 -1.47
N LYS A 55 2.15 16.24 -2.42
CA LYS A 55 1.02 15.35 -2.70
C LYS A 55 1.40 14.31 -3.75
N PHE A 56 0.56 13.28 -3.86
CA PHE A 56 0.75 12.22 -4.84
C PHE A 56 -0.40 12.16 -5.85
N SER A 57 -0.08 11.76 -7.07
CA SER A 57 -1.07 11.45 -8.11
C SER A 57 -0.69 10.17 -8.87
N ILE A 58 -1.56 9.79 -9.80
CA ILE A 58 -1.42 8.59 -10.62
C ILE A 58 -1.27 8.97 -12.08
N ASP A 59 -0.26 8.42 -12.72
CA ASP A 59 -0.16 8.40 -14.18
C ASP A 59 -1.01 7.25 -14.72
N PHE A 60 -2.24 7.56 -15.15
CA PHE A 60 -3.16 6.56 -15.69
C PHE A 60 -2.69 5.92 -16.99
N THR A 61 -1.68 6.50 -17.66
CA THR A 61 -1.11 5.87 -18.86
C THR A 61 -0.11 4.77 -18.53
N LYS A 62 0.38 4.71 -17.28
CA LYS A 62 1.42 3.77 -16.84
C LYS A 62 0.97 2.79 -15.75
N VAL A 63 -0.07 3.14 -14.99
CA VAL A 63 -0.46 2.39 -13.79
C VAL A 63 -0.86 0.95 -14.08
N GLU A 64 -1.53 0.67 -15.20
CA GLU A 64 -1.94 -0.69 -15.55
C GLU A 64 -0.72 -1.59 -15.83
N GLU A 65 0.24 -1.12 -16.64
CA GLU A 65 1.48 -1.85 -16.92
C GLU A 65 2.34 -2.02 -15.67
N ALA A 66 2.40 -1.00 -14.80
CA ALA A 66 3.15 -1.10 -13.54
C ALA A 66 2.56 -2.17 -12.61
N VAL A 67 1.23 -2.24 -12.51
CA VAL A 67 0.53 -3.28 -11.73
C VAL A 67 0.73 -4.66 -12.35
N GLU A 68 0.58 -4.78 -13.66
CA GLU A 68 0.77 -6.03 -14.38
C GLU A 68 2.21 -6.56 -14.22
N SER A 69 3.20 -5.68 -14.37
CA SER A 69 4.61 -6.06 -14.24
C SER A 69 4.96 -6.54 -12.83
N LEU A 70 4.43 -5.90 -11.79
CA LEU A 70 4.62 -6.36 -10.41
C LEU A 70 3.93 -7.70 -10.17
N GLY A 71 2.68 -7.83 -10.63
CA GLY A 71 1.92 -9.07 -10.51
C GLY A 71 2.66 -10.24 -11.14
N ARG A 72 3.20 -10.05 -12.36
CA ARG A 72 4.03 -11.04 -13.04
C ARG A 72 5.27 -11.40 -12.25
N GLU A 73 6.00 -10.43 -11.71
CA GLU A 73 7.22 -10.68 -10.92
C GLU A 73 6.91 -11.55 -9.70
N ILE A 74 5.93 -11.13 -8.89
CA ILE A 74 5.54 -11.85 -7.66
C ILE A 74 5.08 -13.27 -7.99
N MET A 75 4.18 -13.42 -8.97
CA MET A 75 3.62 -14.72 -9.32
C MET A 75 4.68 -15.65 -9.94
N THR A 76 5.65 -15.11 -10.67
CA THR A 76 6.76 -15.91 -11.24
C THR A 76 7.70 -16.42 -10.16
N ILE A 77 8.05 -15.58 -9.19
CA ILE A 77 8.86 -15.98 -8.02
C ILE A 77 8.13 -17.09 -7.25
N GLN A 78 6.84 -16.90 -6.98
CA GLN A 78 6.00 -17.88 -6.28
C GLN A 78 5.91 -19.21 -7.03
N ALA A 79 5.67 -19.18 -8.35
CA ALA A 79 5.55 -20.38 -9.17
C ALA A 79 6.85 -21.21 -9.21
N LYS A 80 8.01 -20.55 -9.11
CA LYS A 80 9.33 -21.21 -9.03
C LYS A 80 9.70 -21.69 -7.64
N GLY A 81 8.98 -21.25 -6.59
CA GLY A 81 9.40 -21.44 -5.21
C GLY A 81 10.74 -20.74 -4.89
N ASP A 82 11.05 -19.63 -5.58
CA ASP A 82 12.36 -18.98 -5.52
C ASP A 82 12.48 -18.07 -4.29
N LYS A 83 12.81 -18.67 -3.15
CA LYS A 83 12.97 -17.96 -1.88
C LYS A 83 14.08 -16.89 -1.92
N PRO A 84 15.28 -17.13 -2.49
CA PRO A 84 16.29 -16.09 -2.64
C PRO A 84 15.80 -14.87 -3.43
N ALA A 85 15.10 -15.08 -4.55
CA ALA A 85 14.52 -13.98 -5.33
C ALA A 85 13.48 -13.20 -4.52
N ALA A 86 12.61 -13.89 -3.77
CA ALA A 86 11.64 -13.24 -2.89
C ALA A 86 12.31 -12.37 -1.83
N GLN A 87 13.41 -12.86 -1.21
CA GLN A 87 14.18 -12.09 -0.23
C GLN A 87 14.82 -10.85 -0.86
N SER A 88 15.43 -11.00 -2.03
CA SER A 88 16.05 -9.89 -2.76
C SER A 88 15.04 -8.82 -3.14
N LEU A 89 13.86 -9.22 -3.62
CA LEU A 89 12.77 -8.31 -3.97
C LEU A 89 12.31 -7.51 -2.73
N LEU A 90 12.10 -8.18 -1.60
CA LEU A 90 11.71 -7.50 -0.35
C LEU A 90 12.81 -6.57 0.17
N GLN A 91 14.08 -7.01 0.18
CA GLN A 91 15.20 -6.19 0.67
C GLN A 91 15.39 -4.92 -0.17
N SER A 92 15.22 -5.03 -1.49
CA SER A 92 15.45 -3.92 -2.42
C SER A 92 14.27 -2.96 -2.55
N ARG A 93 13.04 -3.39 -2.26
CA ARG A 93 11.82 -2.60 -2.53
C ARG A 93 10.87 -2.44 -1.34
N ALA A 94 10.96 -3.24 -0.28
CA ALA A 94 10.08 -3.12 0.87
C ALA A 94 10.69 -2.21 1.98
N THR A 95 11.13 -1.01 1.61
CA THR A 95 11.82 -0.06 2.49
C THR A 95 11.18 1.33 2.46
N LEU A 96 11.43 2.14 3.50
CA LEU A 96 10.99 3.54 3.55
C LEU A 96 11.91 4.43 2.68
N THR A 97 11.56 4.51 1.39
CA THR A 97 12.18 5.42 0.42
C THR A 97 11.82 6.88 0.72
N GLN A 98 12.54 7.82 0.09
CA GLN A 98 12.31 9.25 0.30
C GLN A 98 10.86 9.68 0.02
N PRO A 99 10.18 9.25 -1.07
CA PRO A 99 8.78 9.61 -1.28
C PRO A 99 7.86 9.11 -0.17
N LEU A 100 8.08 7.89 0.34
CA LEU A 100 7.30 7.38 1.47
C LEU A 100 7.53 8.20 2.74
N ARG A 101 8.78 8.58 3.05
CA ARG A 101 9.09 9.44 4.22
C ARG A 101 8.34 10.77 4.16
N VAL A 102 8.37 11.46 3.02
CA VAL A 102 7.64 12.72 2.81
C VAL A 102 6.15 12.56 3.11
N ALA A 103 5.55 11.46 2.66
CA ALA A 103 4.13 11.20 2.91
C ALA A 103 3.85 10.94 4.41
N LEU A 104 4.65 10.07 5.03
CA LEU A 104 4.46 9.65 6.41
C LEU A 104 4.70 10.79 7.40
N GLU A 105 5.75 11.60 7.20
CA GLU A 105 6.04 12.77 8.03
C GLU A 105 4.89 13.76 8.03
N LYS A 106 4.27 14.02 6.86
CA LYS A 106 3.09 14.90 6.80
C LYS A 106 1.89 14.35 7.55
N ILE A 107 1.62 13.06 7.43
CA ILE A 107 0.50 12.40 8.13
C ILE A 107 0.73 12.44 9.65
N GLU A 108 1.98 12.24 10.08
CA GLU A 108 2.38 12.35 11.48
C GLU A 108 2.25 13.78 12.00
N HIS A 109 2.68 14.80 11.26
CA HIS A 109 2.50 16.21 11.64
C HIS A 109 1.01 16.59 11.77
N MET A 110 0.14 15.98 10.97
CA MET A 110 -1.32 16.16 11.05
C MET A 110 -1.96 15.36 12.20
N GLN A 111 -1.21 14.52 12.91
CA GLN A 111 -1.69 13.71 14.03
C GLN A 111 -2.86 12.79 13.64
N VAL A 112 -2.87 12.27 12.41
CA VAL A 112 -3.89 11.32 11.97
C VAL A 112 -3.72 10.01 12.74
N PRO A 113 -4.76 9.39 13.32
CA PRO A 113 -4.64 8.08 13.95
C PRO A 113 -4.17 6.99 12.97
N VAL A 114 -3.47 5.97 13.48
CA VAL A 114 -2.99 4.84 12.65
C VAL A 114 -4.12 3.86 12.35
N ASP A 115 -4.85 3.46 13.39
CA ASP A 115 -5.95 2.50 13.33
C ASP A 115 -7.00 2.80 14.42
N ILE A 116 -8.00 1.95 14.50
CA ILE A 116 -9.07 2.02 15.50
C ILE A 116 -8.81 1.07 16.68
N ALA A 117 -9.21 1.49 17.87
CA ALA A 117 -9.36 0.61 19.02
C ALA A 117 -10.86 0.35 19.23
N PRO A 118 -11.37 -0.86 18.92
CA PRO A 118 -12.81 -1.11 18.94
C PRO A 118 -13.38 -1.10 20.37
N ILE A 119 -14.52 -0.44 20.54
CA ILE A 119 -15.32 -0.47 21.77
C ILE A 119 -16.54 -1.37 21.51
N PHE A 120 -16.49 -2.60 22.03
CA PHE A 120 -17.49 -3.63 21.75
C PHE A 120 -18.70 -3.58 22.69
N GLY A 121 -19.48 -2.51 22.63
CA GLY A 121 -20.61 -2.29 23.55
C GLY A 121 -21.65 -3.42 23.59
N THR A 122 -21.93 -4.06 22.45
CA THR A 122 -22.85 -5.22 22.40
C THR A 122 -22.28 -6.43 23.14
N ALA A 123 -21.00 -6.74 22.95
CA ALA A 123 -20.35 -7.85 23.64
C ALA A 123 -20.30 -7.61 25.16
N SER A 124 -19.97 -6.39 25.58
CA SER A 124 -19.98 -6.02 27.00
C SER A 124 -21.35 -6.22 27.65
N LYS A 125 -22.45 -5.85 26.96
CA LYS A 125 -23.82 -6.07 27.46
C LYS A 125 -24.18 -7.55 27.58
N LEU A 126 -23.78 -8.37 26.60
CA LEU A 126 -24.03 -9.82 26.65
C LEU A 126 -23.29 -10.49 27.80
N LEU A 127 -22.05 -10.07 28.09
CA LEU A 127 -21.24 -10.62 29.18
C LEU A 127 -21.70 -10.14 30.57
N ALA A 128 -22.29 -8.94 30.67
CA ALA A 128 -22.80 -8.41 31.95
C ALA A 128 -24.15 -8.99 32.38
N ASN A 129 -24.87 -9.66 31.48
CA ASN A 129 -26.17 -10.29 31.73
C ASN A 129 -26.06 -11.80 32.03
N ASN A 130 -24.84 -12.33 32.17
CA ASN A 130 -24.53 -13.68 32.65
C ASN A 130 -23.85 -13.61 34.02
#